data_AF-A0AAE4CUK5-F1
#
_entry.id   AF-A0AAE4CUK5-F1
#
_cell.length_a   1.000
_cell.length_b   1.000
_cell.length_c   1.000
_cell.angle_alpha   90.00
_cell.angle_beta   90.00
_cell.angle_gamma   90.00
#
_symmetry.space_group_name_H-M   'P 1'
#
loop_
_entity.id
_entity.type
_entity.pdbx_description
1 polymer ?
#
loop_
_entity_poly.entity_id
_entity_poly.type
_entity_poly.pdbx_seq_one_letter_code
_entity_poly.pdbx_strand_id
1 'polypeptide(L)'
;MSEVFGEGAVVGLPLLCLVESHRLVADADLLHHLVTRESTVILAPAVGEWRDLAAYTDVIGRRDAASAAHAAVDLAASLLTTRPDLYSNLPGGGPIISAA
;
A
#
# COMPACT_ATOMS: atom_id res chain seq x y z
N MET A 1 6.78 -14.56 -11.41
CA MET A 1 5.71 -13.96 -10.57
C MET A 1 4.35 -14.40 -11.10
N SER A 2 3.91 -15.63 -10.86
CA SER A 2 2.64 -16.15 -11.41
C SER A 2 1.74 -16.81 -10.36
N GLU A 3 1.97 -16.57 -9.07
CA GLU A 3 1.37 -17.39 -8.01
C GLU A 3 0.72 -16.58 -6.88
N VAL A 4 0.09 -15.44 -7.21
CA VAL A 4 -0.76 -14.70 -6.26
C VAL A 4 -2.21 -14.54 -6.76
N PHE A 5 -2.49 -14.95 -7.99
CA PHE A 5 -3.82 -14.84 -8.58
C PHE A 5 -4.58 -16.17 -8.46
N GLY A 6 -5.05 -16.46 -7.25
CA GLY A 6 -6.24 -17.32 -7.12
C GLY A 6 -7.44 -16.58 -7.70
N GLU A 7 -8.39 -17.31 -8.30
CA GLU A 7 -9.64 -16.74 -8.82
C GLU A 7 -10.31 -15.86 -7.75
N GLY A 8 -10.45 -14.55 -8.04
CA GLY A 8 -11.04 -13.56 -7.12
C GLY A 8 -10.06 -12.75 -6.26
N ALA A 9 -8.74 -12.87 -6.46
CA ALA A 9 -7.76 -12.03 -5.75
C ALA A 9 -7.90 -10.54 -6.14
N VAL A 10 -8.14 -9.68 -5.14
CA VAL A 10 -8.24 -8.22 -5.29
C VAL A 10 -6.95 -7.56 -4.82
N VAL A 11 -6.50 -6.53 -5.56
CA VAL A 11 -5.34 -5.73 -5.20
C VAL A 11 -5.80 -4.41 -4.57
N GLY A 12 -5.37 -4.17 -3.33
CA GLY A 12 -5.54 -2.89 -2.66
C GLY A 12 -4.49 -1.88 -3.10
N LEU A 13 -4.91 -0.68 -3.48
CA LEU A 13 -4.04 0.44 -3.83
C LEU A 13 -4.22 1.58 -2.81
N PRO A 14 -3.28 1.75 -1.86
CA PRO A 14 -3.34 2.86 -0.91
C PRO A 14 -3.38 4.21 -1.63
N LEU A 15 -4.38 5.03 -1.32
CA LEU A 15 -4.60 6.31 -1.98
C LEU A 15 -3.37 7.22 -1.87
N LEU A 16 -2.72 7.25 -0.71
CA LEU A 16 -1.53 8.09 -0.52
C LEU A 16 -0.34 7.60 -1.36
N CYS A 17 -0.20 6.28 -1.57
CA CYS A 17 0.80 5.75 -2.51
C CYS A 17 0.50 6.15 -3.95
N LEU A 18 -0.77 6.17 -4.36
CA LEU A 18 -1.18 6.63 -5.69
C LEU A 18 -0.89 8.13 -5.88
N VAL A 19 -1.18 8.96 -4.87
CA VAL A 19 -0.88 10.40 -4.89
C VAL A 19 0.62 10.64 -5.04
N GLU A 20 1.46 9.93 -4.29
CA GLU A 20 2.92 10.06 -4.45
C GLU A 20 3.39 9.51 -5.80
N SER A 21 2.80 8.41 -6.27
CA SER A 21 3.15 7.82 -7.58
C SER A 21 2.82 8.77 -8.73
N HIS A 22 1.71 9.51 -8.67
CA HIS A 22 1.34 10.52 -9.68
C HIS A 22 2.42 11.60 -9.85
N ARG A 23 3.21 11.89 -8.81
CA ARG A 23 4.31 12.86 -8.90
C ARG A 23 5.57 12.30 -9.57
N LEU A 24 5.71 10.97 -9.61
CA LEU A 24 6.91 10.26 -10.04
C LEU A 24 6.76 9.60 -11.40
N VAL A 25 5.53 9.25 -11.78
CA VAL A 25 5.22 8.59 -13.04
C VAL A 25 5.04 9.66 -14.14
N ALA A 26 5.79 9.54 -15.23
CA ALA A 26 5.69 10.45 -16.37
C ALA A 26 4.39 10.26 -17.18
N ASP A 27 3.83 9.05 -17.14
CA ASP A 27 2.61 8.66 -17.86
C ASP A 27 1.44 8.47 -16.88
N ALA A 28 0.60 9.50 -16.78
CA ALA A 28 -0.57 9.49 -15.90
C ALA A 28 -1.65 8.49 -16.36
N ASP A 29 -1.68 8.12 -17.64
CA ASP A 29 -2.68 7.19 -18.18
C ASP A 29 -2.42 5.77 -17.66
N LEU A 30 -1.16 5.39 -17.41
CA LEU A 30 -0.83 4.13 -16.76
C LEU A 30 -1.42 4.03 -15.34
N LEU A 31 -1.34 5.10 -14.56
CA LEU A 31 -1.95 5.15 -13.22
C LEU A 31 -3.47 5.09 -13.32
N HIS A 32 -4.06 5.81 -14.28
CA HIS A 32 -5.50 5.76 -14.52
C HIS A 32 -5.96 4.33 -14.88
N HIS A 33 -5.24 3.65 -15.77
CA HIS A 33 -5.55 2.27 -16.13
C HIS A 33 -5.47 1.33 -14.93
N LEU A 34 -4.46 1.47 -14.06
CA LEU A 34 -4.37 0.67 -12.84
C LEU A 34 -5.60 0.84 -11.95
N VAL A 35 -6.03 2.07 -11.68
CA VAL A 35 -7.16 2.33 -10.76
C VAL A 35 -8.53 1.95 -11.34
N THR A 36 -8.64 1.84 -12.66
CA THR A 36 -9.89 1.46 -13.36
C THR A 36 -10.09 -0.05 -13.50
N ARG A 37 -9.12 -0.87 -13.09
CA ARG A 37 -9.23 -2.33 -13.18
C ARG A 37 -10.21 -2.86 -12.13
N GLU A 38 -11.09 -3.77 -12.57
CA GLU A 38 -12.08 -4.44 -11.71
C GLU A 38 -11.43 -5.16 -10.51
N SER A 39 -10.21 -5.67 -10.68
CA SER A 39 -9.45 -6.33 -9.61
C SER A 39 -8.73 -5.36 -8.67
N THR A 40 -8.99 -4.05 -8.73
CA THR A 40 -8.31 -3.05 -7.90
C THR A 40 -9.30 -2.28 -7.03
N VAL A 41 -8.91 -2.03 -5.78
CA VAL A 41 -9.69 -1.26 -4.82
C VAL A 41 -8.80 -0.16 -4.23
N ILE A 42 -9.30 1.07 -4.24
CA ILE A 42 -8.60 2.20 -3.63
C ILE A 42 -8.78 2.16 -2.11
N LEU A 43 -7.67 2.14 -1.38
CA LEU A 43 -7.67 2.12 0.08
C LEU A 43 -7.36 3.52 0.59
N ALA A 44 -8.42 4.24 1.00
CA ALA A 44 -8.31 5.56 1.60
C ALA A 44 -8.51 5.46 3.12
N PRO A 45 -7.63 6.05 3.95
CA PRO A 45 -7.83 6.05 5.40
C PRO A 45 -9.17 6.68 5.78
N ALA A 46 -9.92 6.02 6.66
CA ALA A 46 -11.14 6.58 7.21
C ALA A 46 -10.81 7.74 8.16
N VAL A 47 -11.76 8.66 8.34
CA VAL A 47 -11.58 9.81 9.26
C VAL A 47 -11.23 9.36 10.69
N GLY A 48 -11.68 8.18 11.13
CA GLY A 48 -11.38 7.63 12.45
C GLY A 48 -9.94 7.12 12.63
N GLU A 49 -9.24 6.79 11.55
CA GLU A 49 -7.95 6.09 11.55
C GLU A 49 -6.75 7.05 11.67
N TRP A 50 -7.00 8.36 11.75
CA TRP A 50 -5.93 9.36 11.69
C TRP A 50 -4.85 9.20 12.78
N ARG A 51 -5.23 8.68 13.96
CA ARG A 51 -4.27 8.43 15.05
C ARG A 51 -3.37 7.25 14.76
N ASP A 52 -3.95 6.17 14.23
CA ASP A 52 -3.19 4.98 13.85
C ASP A 52 -2.25 5.33 12.70
N LEU A 53 -2.74 6.05 11.68
CA LEU A 53 -1.90 6.53 10.59
C LEU A 53 -0.76 7.43 11.08
N ALA A 54 -1.00 8.29 12.09
CA ALA A 54 0.05 9.10 12.70
C ALA A 54 1.10 8.22 13.40
N ALA A 55 0.68 7.24 14.19
CA ALA A 55 1.59 6.30 14.86
C ALA A 55 2.43 5.49 13.87
N TYR A 56 1.83 4.97 12.80
CA TYR A 56 2.56 4.30 11.72
C TYR A 56 3.53 5.25 11.01
N THR A 57 3.14 6.52 10.82
CA THR A 57 4.01 7.53 10.22
C THR A 57 5.21 7.84 11.11
N ASP A 58 5.06 7.88 12.43
CA ASP A 58 6.17 8.09 13.36
C ASP A 58 7.20 6.96 13.31
N VAL A 59 6.74 5.72 13.09
CA VAL A 59 7.61 4.53 12.98
C VAL A 59 8.29 4.43 11.61
N ILE A 60 7.55 4.66 10.52
CA ILE A 60 8.01 4.45 9.14
C ILE A 60 8.67 5.71 8.55
N GLY A 61 8.32 6.89 9.06
CA GLY A 61 8.83 8.19 8.59
C GLY A 61 8.23 8.68 7.27
N ARG A 62 7.31 7.93 6.66
CA ARG A 62 6.65 8.27 5.39
C ARG A 62 5.16 7.95 5.42
N ARG A 63 4.32 8.95 5.12
CA ARG A 63 2.84 8.84 5.21
C ARG A 63 2.25 7.85 4.21
N ASP A 64 2.77 7.82 2.99
CA ASP A 64 2.32 6.89 1.96
C ASP A 64 2.61 5.44 2.35
N ALA A 65 3.86 5.16 2.75
CA ALA A 65 4.26 3.85 3.25
C ALA A 65 3.50 3.48 4.54
N ALA A 66 3.30 4.41 5.46
CA ALA A 66 2.51 4.21 6.67
C ALA A 66 1.05 3.83 6.35
N SER A 67 0.42 4.49 5.39
CA SER A 67 -0.94 4.14 4.96
C SER A 67 -1.02 2.74 4.37
N ALA A 68 -0.01 2.34 3.60
CA ALA A 68 0.04 1.01 3.01
C ALA A 68 0.21 -0.08 4.09
N ALA A 69 1.10 0.16 5.06
CA ALA A 69 1.29 -0.74 6.19
C ALA A 69 0.05 -0.85 7.08
N HIS A 70 -0.58 0.29 7.40
CA HIS A 70 -1.81 0.32 8.19
C HIS A 70 -2.93 -0.45 7.49
N ALA A 71 -3.18 -0.19 6.20
CA ALA A 71 -4.21 -0.87 5.45
C ALA A 71 -3.95 -2.37 5.30
N ALA A 72 -2.68 -2.78 5.14
CA ALA A 72 -2.33 -4.20 5.10
C ALA A 72 -2.63 -4.90 6.43
N VAL A 73 -2.34 -4.26 7.57
CA VAL A 73 -2.66 -4.82 8.89
C VAL A 73 -4.18 -4.86 9.13
N ASP A 74 -4.90 -3.78 8.81
CA ASP A 74 -6.35 -3.68 9.00
C ASP A 74 -7.12 -4.74 8.20
N LEU A 75 -6.69 -4.97 6.95
CA LEU A 75 -7.30 -5.96 6.05
C LEU A 75 -6.73 -7.37 6.22
N ALA A 76 -5.81 -7.60 7.15
CA ALA A 76 -5.05 -8.84 7.29
C ALA A 76 -4.43 -9.32 5.96
N ALA A 77 -3.96 -8.37 5.14
CA ALA A 77 -3.42 -8.58 3.81
C ALA A 77 -1.88 -8.49 3.81
N SER A 78 -1.26 -9.02 2.76
CA SER A 78 0.17 -8.85 2.53
C SER A 78 0.47 -7.55 1.78
N LEU A 79 1.50 -6.83 2.21
CA LEU A 79 2.03 -5.64 1.56
C LEU A 79 3.16 -6.02 0.60
N LEU A 80 2.88 -5.95 -0.70
CA LEU A 80 3.87 -6.16 -1.75
C LEU A 80 4.66 -4.87 -2.02
N THR A 81 5.99 -4.92 -1.92
CA THR A 81 6.84 -3.74 -2.13
C THR A 81 8.23 -4.08 -2.65
N THR A 82 8.79 -3.20 -3.47
CA THR A 82 10.22 -3.25 -3.88
C THR A 82 11.15 -2.61 -2.85
N ARG A 83 10.59 -1.97 -1.81
CA ARG A 83 11.33 -1.26 -0.76
C ARG A 83 10.98 -1.80 0.63
N PRO A 84 11.31 -3.08 0.94
CA PRO A 84 11.05 -3.65 2.25
C PRO A 84 11.82 -2.92 3.38
N ASP A 85 12.93 -2.25 3.04
CA ASP A 85 13.71 -1.41 3.94
C ASP A 85 12.90 -0.30 4.62
N LEU A 86 11.87 0.23 3.94
CA LEU A 86 10.99 1.25 4.53
C LEU A 86 10.21 0.77 5.75
N TYR A 87 10.03 -0.54 5.87
CA TYR A 87 9.14 -1.16 6.86
C TYR A 87 9.91 -1.86 7.97
N SER A 88 11.25 -1.76 7.99
CA SER A 88 12.11 -2.46 8.94
C SER A 88 11.82 -2.14 10.41
N ASN A 89 11.24 -0.98 10.68
CA ASN A 89 10.92 -0.52 12.02
C ASN A 89 9.54 -0.98 12.51
N LEU A 90 8.76 -1.67 11.66
CA LEU A 90 7.48 -2.20 12.08
C LEU A 90 7.67 -3.31 13.12
N PRO A 91 6.92 -3.29 14.23
CA PRO A 91 6.91 -4.39 15.19
C PRO A 91 6.59 -5.72 14.49
N GLY A 92 7.40 -6.75 14.75
CA GLY A 92 7.21 -8.07 14.14
C GLY A 92 7.54 -8.16 12.65
N GLY A 93 8.17 -7.14 12.05
CA GLY A 93 8.58 -7.12 10.64
C GLY A 93 7.47 -6.77 9.64
N GLY A 94 6.22 -6.65 10.11
CA GLY A 94 5.06 -6.31 9.29
C GLY A 94 4.66 -7.39 8.27
N PRO A 95 3.49 -7.25 7.61
CA PRO A 95 3.02 -8.22 6.63
C PRO A 95 3.70 -8.03 5.25
N ILE A 96 5.03 -7.95 5.21
CA ILE A 96 5.78 -7.52 4.01
C ILE A 96 6.13 -8.70 3.10
N ILE A 97 5.81 -8.57 1.81
CA ILE A 97 6.33 -9.42 0.74
C ILE A 97 7.24 -8.56 -0.14
N SER A 98 8.50 -8.98 -0.29
CA SER A 98 9.44 -8.31 -1.18
C SER A 98 9.15 -8.68 -2.64
N ALA A 99 8.89 -7.69 -3.48
CA ALA A 99 8.89 -7.81 -4.93
C ALA A 99 10.32 -7.58 -5.43
N ALA A 100 11.17 -8.59 -5.30
CA ALA A 100 12.51 -8.61 -5.88
C ALA A 100 12.47 -9.06 -7.35
#